data_AF-A0A523JV21-F1
#
_entry.id   AF-A0A523JV21-F1
#
_cell.length_a   1.000
_cell.length_b   1.000
_cell.length_c   1.000
_cell.angle_alpha   90.00
_cell.angle_beta   90.00
_cell.angle_gamma   90.00
#
_symmetry.space_group_name_H-M   'P 1'
#
loop_
_entity.id
_entity.type
_entity.pdbx_description
1 polymer ?
#
loop_
_entity_poly.entity_id
_entity_poly.type
_entity_poly.pdbx_seq_one_letter_code
_entity_poly.pdbx_strand_id
1 'polypeptide(L)'
;MPSLVDASVVGESTRESALPWDQIDATAYTVDIELDEAIHLIAQSHSLRAKTDPDFNFLIDEHAAFADIRNQDTVSLNLEVRRQQQKKIREERLSRENTRRAKHGLPALDSIEALEELENQDFILQEAAQIVADMARLDGQVTASLRGSSESLN
;
A
#
# COMPACT_ATOMS: atom_id res chain seq x y z
N MET A 1 2.62 0.54 -4.16
CA MET A 1 2.07 0.32 -2.80
C MET A 1 3.20 -0.17 -1.89
N PRO A 2 3.34 0.38 -0.67
CA PRO A 2 4.20 -0.20 0.36
C PRO A 2 3.73 -1.63 0.71
N SER A 3 4.66 -2.56 0.91
CA SER A 3 4.36 -3.95 1.28
C SER A 3 5.22 -4.37 2.46
N LEU A 4 4.62 -5.00 3.46
CA LEU A 4 5.37 -5.59 4.58
C LEU A 4 6.10 -6.90 4.17
N VAL A 5 5.69 -7.50 3.05
CA VAL A 5 6.33 -8.68 2.46
C VAL A 5 7.55 -8.25 1.68
N ASP A 6 8.70 -8.80 2.06
CA ASP A 6 9.97 -8.62 1.37
C ASP A 6 10.17 -9.73 0.33
N ALA A 7 10.17 -9.35 -0.94
CA ALA A 7 10.31 -10.28 -2.06
C ALA A 7 11.71 -10.94 -2.13
N SER A 8 12.71 -10.39 -1.43
CA SER A 8 14.05 -11.00 -1.33
C SER A 8 14.10 -12.19 -0.36
N VAL A 9 13.13 -12.26 0.57
CA VAL A 9 13.01 -13.35 1.55
C VAL A 9 11.86 -14.29 1.20
N VAL A 10 10.76 -13.74 0.69
CA VAL A 10 9.53 -14.46 0.37
C VAL A 10 9.30 -14.47 -1.14
N GLY A 11 9.39 -15.65 -1.75
CA GLY A 11 9.09 -15.84 -3.16
C GLY A 11 9.58 -17.20 -3.66
N GLU A 12 9.22 -17.58 -4.89
CA GLU A 12 9.80 -18.78 -5.50
C GLU A 12 11.30 -18.58 -5.76
N SER A 13 11.72 -17.36 -6.09
CA SER A 13 13.11 -16.97 -6.36
C SER A 13 14.06 -17.14 -5.17
N THR A 14 13.55 -17.28 -3.95
CA THR A 14 14.38 -17.40 -2.74
C THR A 14 14.72 -18.85 -2.39
N ARG A 15 14.17 -19.80 -3.14
CA ARG A 15 14.42 -21.23 -2.95
C ARG A 15 15.68 -21.67 -3.67
N GLU A 16 16.46 -22.54 -3.03
CA GLU A 16 17.70 -23.08 -3.59
C GLU A 16 17.50 -23.81 -4.93
N SER A 17 16.37 -24.48 -5.10
CA SER A 17 16.03 -25.24 -6.31
C SER A 17 15.12 -24.51 -7.29
N ALA A 18 14.98 -23.18 -7.14
CA ALA A 18 14.19 -22.39 -8.07
C ALA A 18 14.79 -22.45 -9.47
N LEU A 19 14.00 -22.87 -10.46
CA LEU A 19 14.42 -22.81 -11.86
C LEU A 19 14.53 -21.35 -12.32
N PRO A 20 15.47 -21.02 -13.21
CA PRO A 20 15.52 -19.70 -13.80
C PRO A 20 14.22 -19.43 -14.57
N TRP A 21 13.82 -18.16 -14.58
CA TRP A 21 12.74 -17.72 -15.44
C TRP A 21 13.12 -17.95 -16.91
N ASP A 22 12.17 -18.46 -17.70
CA ASP A 22 12.33 -18.72 -19.13
C ASP A 22 11.10 -18.22 -19.88
N GLN A 23 11.27 -17.90 -21.16
CA GLN A 23 10.23 -17.35 -22.02
C GLN A 23 10.11 -18.18 -23.30
N ILE A 24 8.87 -18.50 -23.66
CA ILE A 24 8.53 -19.17 -24.93
C ILE A 24 7.90 -18.17 -25.91
N ASP A 25 7.80 -18.57 -27.17
CA ASP A 25 7.14 -17.78 -28.20
C ASP A 25 5.71 -17.41 -27.80
N ALA A 26 5.34 -16.16 -28.05
CA ALA A 26 4.01 -15.65 -27.76
C ALA A 26 2.95 -16.35 -28.63
N THR A 27 1.78 -16.60 -28.04
CA THR A 27 0.62 -17.07 -28.80
C THR A 27 -0.01 -15.93 -29.57
N ALA A 28 -0.63 -16.24 -30.71
CA ALA A 28 -1.45 -15.26 -31.42
C ALA A 28 -2.70 -14.96 -30.58
N TYR A 29 -2.77 -13.76 -30.02
CA TYR A 29 -3.95 -13.23 -29.33
C TYR A 29 -4.18 -11.78 -29.79
N THR A 30 -5.43 -11.31 -29.67
CA THR A 30 -5.79 -9.92 -29.96
C THR A 30 -6.17 -9.24 -28.65
N VAL A 31 -5.65 -8.03 -28.42
CA VAL A 31 -6.00 -7.20 -27.27
C VAL A 31 -7.29 -6.46 -27.61
N ASP A 32 -8.33 -6.62 -26.78
CA ASP A 32 -9.63 -5.96 -27.01
C ASP A 32 -9.68 -4.51 -26.47
N ILE A 33 -8.80 -4.15 -25.52
CA ILE A 33 -8.83 -2.85 -24.84
C ILE A 33 -7.40 -2.36 -24.59
N GLU A 34 -7.08 -1.16 -25.05
CA GLU A 34 -5.83 -0.47 -24.74
C GLU A 34 -5.99 0.33 -23.44
N LEU A 35 -5.18 -0.01 -22.42
CA LEU A 35 -5.32 0.53 -21.05
C LEU A 35 -4.21 1.50 -20.66
N ASP A 36 -3.21 1.73 -21.52
CA ASP A 36 -1.99 2.44 -21.15
C ASP A 36 -2.24 3.88 -20.70
N GLU A 37 -3.11 4.61 -21.41
CA GLU A 37 -3.50 5.98 -21.04
C GLU A 37 -4.27 6.00 -19.71
N ALA A 38 -5.21 5.06 -19.52
CA ALA A 38 -5.96 4.93 -18.28
C ALA A 38 -5.05 4.61 -17.10
N ILE A 39 -4.11 3.67 -17.26
CA ILE A 39 -3.11 3.31 -16.25
C ILE A 39 -2.27 4.54 -15.87
N HIS A 40 -1.83 5.32 -16.86
CA HIS A 40 -1.04 6.53 -16.59
C HIS A 40 -1.81 7.56 -15.75
N LEU A 41 -3.06 7.86 -16.14
CA LEU A 41 -3.91 8.81 -15.42
C LEU A 41 -4.23 8.34 -14.00
N ILE A 42 -4.57 7.07 -13.82
CA ILE A 42 -4.86 6.48 -12.51
C ILE A 42 -3.61 6.49 -11.63
N ALA A 43 -2.43 6.17 -12.18
CA ALA A 43 -1.17 6.22 -11.43
C ALA A 43 -0.83 7.64 -10.95
N GLN A 44 -1.11 8.65 -11.77
CA GLN A 44 -0.95 10.06 -11.38
C GLN A 44 -1.92 10.44 -10.26
N SER A 45 -3.20 10.04 -10.39
CA SER A 45 -4.24 10.26 -9.38
C SER A 45 -3.86 9.64 -8.03
N HIS A 46 -3.43 8.37 -8.03
CA HIS A 46 -2.88 7.68 -6.85
C HIS A 46 -1.70 8.46 -6.24
N SER A 47 -0.72 8.84 -7.06
CA SER A 47 0.48 9.56 -6.60
C SER A 47 0.16 10.92 -5.97
N LEU A 48 -0.92 11.58 -6.41
CA LEU A 48 -1.39 12.82 -5.80
C LEU A 48 -2.07 12.58 -4.45
N ARG A 49 -2.95 11.58 -4.34
CA ARG A 49 -3.59 11.19 -3.07
C ARG A 49 -2.55 10.79 -2.02
N ALA A 50 -1.63 9.93 -2.41
CA ALA A 50 -0.58 9.38 -1.55
C ALA A 50 0.26 10.45 -0.84
N LYS A 51 0.45 11.63 -1.46
CA LYS A 51 1.24 12.73 -0.86
C LYS A 51 0.59 13.34 0.39
N THR A 52 -0.73 13.34 0.46
CA THR A 52 -1.48 14.03 1.52
C THR A 52 -2.24 13.08 2.44
N ASP A 53 -2.39 11.82 2.04
CA ASP A 53 -3.14 10.82 2.78
C ASP A 53 -2.43 10.45 4.12
N PRO A 54 -3.05 10.72 5.28
CA PRO A 54 -2.53 10.29 6.58
C PRO A 54 -2.30 8.78 6.68
N ASP A 55 -3.15 7.98 6.04
CA ASP A 55 -3.13 6.51 6.13
C ASP A 55 -2.00 5.93 5.31
N PHE A 56 -1.78 6.49 4.12
CA PHE A 56 -0.63 6.13 3.28
C PHE A 56 0.70 6.49 3.95
N ASN A 57 0.79 7.67 4.58
CA ASN A 57 1.98 8.07 5.33
C ASN A 57 2.23 7.14 6.52
N PHE A 58 1.17 6.75 7.24
CA PHE A 58 1.27 5.77 8.32
C PHE A 58 1.81 4.42 7.83
N LEU A 59 1.37 3.94 6.66
CA LEU A 59 1.90 2.71 6.04
C LEU A 59 3.40 2.81 5.71
N ILE A 60 3.86 3.96 5.20
CA ILE A 60 5.29 4.19 4.92
C ILE A 60 6.09 4.13 6.22
N ASP A 61 5.61 4.79 7.28
CA ASP A 61 6.29 4.81 8.57
C ASP A 61 6.32 3.42 9.23
N GLU A 62 5.24 2.66 9.14
CA GLU A 62 5.20 1.26 9.60
C GLU A 62 6.17 0.38 8.79
N HIS A 63 6.23 0.56 7.47
CA HIS A 63 7.18 -0.16 6.62
C HIS A 63 8.63 0.15 7.02
N ALA A 64 8.96 1.43 7.25
CA ALA A 64 10.30 1.84 7.68
C ALA A 64 10.65 1.24 9.04
N ALA A 65 9.75 1.33 10.03
CA ALA A 65 9.95 0.73 11.35
C ALA A 65 10.12 -0.79 11.27
N PHE A 66 9.39 -1.47 10.40
CA PHE A 66 9.53 -2.90 10.19
C PHE A 66 10.88 -3.24 9.53
N ALA A 67 11.30 -2.48 8.53
CA ALA A 67 12.59 -2.64 7.87
C ALA A 67 13.75 -2.48 8.87
N ASP A 68 13.68 -1.47 9.76
CA ASP A 68 14.68 -1.25 10.81
C ASP A 68 14.78 -2.42 11.80
N ILE A 69 13.66 -3.09 12.09
CA ILE A 69 13.65 -4.29 12.93
C ILE A 69 14.22 -5.49 12.15
N ARG A 70 13.81 -5.66 10.88
CA ARG A 70 14.27 -6.77 10.02
C ARG A 70 15.77 -6.73 9.77
N ASN A 71 16.35 -5.54 9.62
CA ASN A 71 17.79 -5.34 9.39
C ASN A 71 18.66 -5.59 10.64
N GLN A 72 18.07 -5.96 11.79
CA GLN A 72 18.82 -6.32 12.99
C GLN A 72 19.23 -7.79 12.96
N ASP A 73 20.51 -8.04 12.67
CA ASP A 73 21.08 -9.40 12.62
C ASP A 73 21.46 -9.96 14.00
N THR A 74 21.39 -9.15 15.06
CA THR A 74 21.83 -9.53 16.40
C THR A 74 20.77 -9.22 17.44
N VAL A 75 20.71 -10.07 18.47
CA VAL A 75 19.76 -9.93 19.58
C VAL A 75 20.50 -9.96 20.91
N SER A 76 20.16 -9.02 21.80
CA SER A 76 20.70 -9.02 23.16
C SER A 76 20.10 -10.18 23.98
N LEU A 77 20.95 -10.88 24.73
CA LEU A 77 20.51 -11.90 25.70
C LEU A 77 20.23 -11.31 27.09
N ASN A 78 20.50 -10.02 27.30
CA ASN A 78 20.20 -9.34 28.56
C ASN A 78 18.70 -9.01 28.63
N LEU A 79 18.03 -9.50 29.68
CA LEU A 79 16.59 -9.35 29.86
C LEU A 79 16.14 -7.88 29.99
N GLU A 80 16.88 -7.06 30.73
CA GLU A 80 16.53 -5.64 30.94
C GLU A 80 16.61 -4.86 29.63
N VAL A 81 17.68 -5.09 28.86
CA VAL A 81 17.84 -4.51 27.52
C VAL A 81 16.70 -4.92 26.60
N ARG A 82 16.33 -6.21 26.59
CA ARG A 82 15.21 -6.71 25.77
C ARG A 82 13.87 -6.10 26.15
N ARG A 83 13.59 -5.94 27.45
CA ARG A 83 12.36 -5.29 27.94
C ARG A 83 12.29 -3.83 27.51
N GLN A 84 13.40 -3.09 27.59
CA GLN A 84 13.46 -1.69 27.15
C GLN A 84 13.25 -1.56 25.63
N GLN A 85 13.87 -2.43 24.83
CA GLN A 85 13.67 -2.48 23.38
C GLN A 85 12.20 -2.72 23.01
N GLN A 86 11.57 -3.73 23.62
CA GLN A 86 10.16 -4.02 23.36
C GLN A 86 9.25 -2.86 23.77
N LYS A 87 9.50 -2.24 24.94
CA LYS A 87 8.75 -1.08 25.40
C LYS A 87 8.86 0.08 24.39
N LYS A 88 10.08 0.40 23.95
CA LYS A 88 10.32 1.45 22.95
C LYS A 88 9.57 1.19 21.64
N ILE A 89 9.65 -0.03 21.09
CA ILE A 89 8.95 -0.40 19.85
C ILE A 89 7.43 -0.23 20.00
N ARG A 90 6.87 -0.63 21.14
CA ARG A 90 5.43 -0.46 21.42
C ARG A 90 5.03 1.01 21.56
N GLU A 91 5.82 1.81 22.27
CA GLU A 91 5.59 3.25 22.42
C GLU A 91 5.67 3.98 21.07
N GLU A 92 6.65 3.63 20.23
CA GLU A 92 6.79 4.18 18.88
C GLU A 92 5.62 3.80 17.98
N ARG A 93 5.15 2.54 18.05
CA ARG A 93 3.96 2.09 17.31
C ARG A 93 2.70 2.85 17.75
N LEU A 94 2.48 2.99 19.05
CA LEU A 94 1.36 3.77 19.59
C LEU A 94 1.44 5.24 19.17
N SER A 95 2.64 5.82 19.17
CA SER A 95 2.87 7.20 18.75
C SER A 95 2.54 7.43 17.27
N ARG A 96 2.93 6.51 16.38
CA ARG A 96 2.57 6.56 14.95
C ARG A 96 1.06 6.49 14.75
N GLU A 97 0.37 5.57 15.43
CA GLU A 97 -1.09 5.50 15.36
C GLU A 97 -1.73 6.77 15.89
N ASN A 98 -1.31 7.29 17.04
CA ASN A 98 -1.86 8.52 17.60
C ASN A 98 -1.63 9.74 16.71
N THR A 99 -0.50 9.79 16.01
CA THR A 99 -0.21 10.82 14.99
C THR A 99 -1.20 10.73 13.83
N ARG A 100 -1.50 9.51 13.37
CA ARG A 100 -2.51 9.25 12.33
C ARG A 100 -3.91 9.61 12.81
N ARG A 101 -4.30 9.19 14.02
CA ARG A 101 -5.61 9.52 14.64
C ARG A 101 -5.80 11.02 14.79
N ALA A 102 -4.77 11.76 15.19
CA ALA A 102 -4.84 13.22 15.29
C ALA A 102 -5.12 13.89 13.94
N LYS A 103 -4.53 13.39 12.84
CA LYS A 103 -4.83 13.89 11.48
C LYS A 103 -6.27 13.61 11.05
N HIS A 104 -6.89 12.56 11.59
CA HIS A 104 -8.31 12.22 11.37
C HIS A 104 -9.25 12.85 12.41
N GLY A 105 -8.75 13.64 13.36
CA GLY A 105 -9.56 14.21 14.44
C GLY A 105 -10.12 13.17 15.42
N LEU A 106 -9.55 11.97 15.45
CA LEU A 106 -9.92 10.89 16.36
C LEU A 106 -9.22 11.06 17.72
N PRO A 107 -9.83 10.59 18.82
CA PRO A 107 -9.20 10.63 20.14
C PRO A 107 -7.96 9.73 20.15
N ALA A 108 -6.90 10.20 20.83
CA ALA A 108 -5.69 9.42 21.05
C ALA A 108 -6.01 8.18 21.90
N LEU A 109 -5.24 7.12 21.67
CA LEU A 109 -5.26 5.90 22.46
C LEU A 109 -4.28 6.02 23.62
N ASP A 110 -4.71 5.53 24.78
CA ASP A 110 -3.94 5.59 26.02
C ASP A 110 -2.89 4.47 26.13
N SER A 111 -3.07 3.35 25.43
CA SER A 111 -2.19 2.20 25.52
C SER A 111 -2.11 1.39 24.22
N ILE A 112 -1.10 0.51 24.14
CA ILE A 112 -0.92 -0.39 23.00
C ILE A 112 -1.99 -1.48 22.97
N GLU A 113 -2.48 -1.90 24.14
CA GLU A 113 -3.57 -2.88 24.26
C GLU A 113 -4.86 -2.33 23.64
N ALA A 114 -5.16 -1.05 23.88
CA ALA A 114 -6.28 -0.38 23.23
C ALA A 114 -6.12 -0.32 21.71
N LEU A 115 -4.90 -0.24 21.19
CA LEU A 115 -4.62 -0.34 19.74
C LEU A 115 -4.86 -1.76 19.22
N GLU A 116 -4.44 -2.78 19.96
CA GLU A 116 -4.61 -4.19 19.56
C GLU A 116 -6.07 -4.66 19.57
N GLU A 117 -6.93 -4.01 20.37
CA GLU A 117 -8.38 -4.24 20.38
C GLU A 117 -9.13 -3.58 19.22
N LEU A 118 -8.51 -2.62 18.51
CA LEU A 118 -9.12 -1.99 17.35
C LEU A 118 -9.13 -2.94 16.15
N GLU A 119 -10.21 -2.87 15.37
CA GLU A 119 -10.26 -3.53 14.07
C GLU A 119 -9.19 -2.91 13.15
N ASN A 120 -8.29 -3.74 12.64
CA ASN A 120 -7.25 -3.31 11.72
C ASN A 120 -7.90 -2.81 10.42
N GLN A 121 -7.70 -1.53 10.11
CA GLN A 121 -8.17 -0.95 8.86
C GLN A 121 -7.23 -1.36 7.71
N ASP A 122 -7.80 -1.92 6.64
CA ASP A 122 -7.04 -2.28 5.44
C ASP A 122 -6.91 -1.06 4.51
N PHE A 123 -5.86 -0.28 4.74
CA PHE A 123 -5.56 0.92 3.97
C PHE A 123 -5.22 0.61 2.50
N ILE A 124 -4.62 -0.56 2.23
CA ILE A 124 -4.29 -0.97 0.86
C ILE A 124 -5.57 -1.28 0.10
N LEU A 125 -6.53 -1.96 0.73
CA LEU A 125 -7.84 -2.23 0.15
C LEU A 125 -8.62 -0.94 -0.11
N GLN A 126 -8.56 0.03 0.81
CA GLN A 126 -9.22 1.33 0.61
C GLN A 126 -8.66 2.08 -0.59
N GLU A 127 -7.33 2.14 -0.74
CA GLU A 127 -6.72 2.76 -1.91
C GLU A 127 -6.98 1.96 -3.20
N ALA A 128 -7.02 0.62 -3.14
CA ALA A 128 -7.45 -0.20 -4.26
C ALA A 128 -8.88 0.13 -4.70
N ALA A 129 -9.80 0.38 -3.75
CA ALA A 129 -11.15 0.82 -4.05
C ALA A 129 -11.17 2.20 -4.73
N GLN A 130 -10.30 3.14 -4.32
CA GLN A 130 -10.16 4.44 -5.00
C GLN A 130 -9.61 4.30 -6.42
N ILE A 131 -8.64 3.41 -6.64
CA ILE A 131 -8.10 3.09 -7.97
C ILE A 131 -9.20 2.57 -8.90
N VAL A 132 -10.05 1.65 -8.41
CA VAL A 132 -11.20 1.14 -9.18
C VAL A 132 -12.24 2.23 -9.44
N ALA A 133 -12.48 3.11 -8.46
CA ALA A 133 -13.38 4.24 -8.63
C ALA A 133 -12.88 5.24 -9.69
N ASP A 134 -11.57 5.48 -9.75
CA ASP A 134 -10.96 6.31 -10.79
C ASP A 134 -11.09 5.68 -12.17
N MET A 135 -10.87 4.37 -12.29
CA MET A 135 -11.08 3.62 -13.54
C MET A 135 -12.53 3.77 -14.03
N ALA A 136 -13.51 3.56 -13.15
CA ALA A 136 -14.93 3.71 -13.51
C ALA A 136 -15.31 5.13 -13.97
N ARG A 137 -14.65 6.16 -13.42
CA ARG A 137 -14.87 7.56 -13.84
C ARG A 137 -14.30 7.83 -15.22
N LEU A 138 -13.11 7.29 -15.53
CA LEU A 138 -12.49 7.42 -16.84
C LEU A 138 -13.37 6.77 -17.92
N ASP A 139 -13.88 5.57 -17.68
CA ASP A 139 -14.83 4.89 -18.58
C ASP A 139 -16.10 5.72 -18.82
N GLY A 140 -16.64 6.34 -17.76
CA GLY A 140 -17.78 7.25 -17.85
C GLY A 140 -17.50 8.51 -18.67
N GLN A 141 -16.29 9.05 -18.61
CA GLN A 141 -15.88 10.24 -19.37
C GLN A 141 -15.61 9.94 -20.85
N VAL A 142 -15.01 8.78 -21.14
CA VAL A 142 -14.81 8.29 -22.51
C VAL A 142 -16.16 8.05 -23.18
N THR A 143 -17.08 7.35 -22.49
CA THR A 143 -18.43 7.10 -23.03
C THR A 143 -19.27 8.38 -23.21
N ALA A 144 -19.13 9.36 -22.33
CA ALA A 144 -19.80 10.66 -22.45
C ALA A 144 -19.25 11.52 -23.62
N SER A 145 -17.93 11.52 -23.82
CA SER A 145 -17.26 12.27 -24.89
C SER A 145 -17.61 11.74 -26.29
N LEU A 146 -17.82 10.43 -26.40
CA LEU A 146 -18.29 9.78 -27.64
C LEU A 146 -19.75 10.13 -27.97
N ARG A 147 -20.63 10.31 -26.97
CA ARG A 147 -22.02 10.76 -27.20
C ARG A 147 -22.09 12.25 -27.58
N GLY A 148 -21.36 13.12 -26.89
CA GLY A 148 -21.39 14.56 -27.16
C GLY A 148 -20.90 14.94 -28.56
N SER A 149 -19.97 14.16 -29.13
CA SER A 149 -19.46 14.35 -30.49
C SER A 149 -20.46 13.94 -31.58
N SER A 150 -21.47 13.13 -31.24
CA SER A 150 -22.53 12.71 -32.17
C SER A 150 -23.71 13.69 -32.24
N GLU A 151 -23.88 14.57 -31.25
CA GLU A 151 -24.95 15.57 -31.20
C GLU A 151 -24.59 16.91 -31.86
N SER A 152 -23.30 17.19 -32.11
CA SER A 152 -22.84 18.43 -32.75
C SER A 152 -22.82 18.40 -34.29
N LEU A 153 -23.40 17.37 -34.92
CA LEU A 153 -23.43 17.16 -36.38
C LEU A 153 -24.82 17.32 -37.02
N ASN A 154 -25.81 17.87 -36.30
CA ASN A 154 -27.14 18.20 -36.83
C ASN A 154 -27.44 19.71 -36.72
#